data_AF-A0A5E4HVU9-F1
#
_entry.id   AF-A0A5E4HVU9-F1
#
_cell.length_a   1.000
_cell.length_b   1.000
_cell.length_c   1.000
_cell.angle_alpha   90.00
_cell.angle_beta   90.00
_cell.angle_gamma   90.00
#
_symmetry.space_group_name_H-M   'P 1'
#
loop_
_entity.id
_entity.type
_entity.pdbx_description
1 polymer ?
#
loop_
_entity_poly.entity_id
_entity_poly.type
_entity_poly.pdbx_seq_one_letter_code
_entity_poly.pdbx_strand_id
1 'polypeptide(L)'
;MGIFDSISRGFALTVASLKIAFKEPWMIALPFLSGLLMLALIVSFIFLLLPVADSNVATWGAVLALYLIGYFLFYFTQAMIVFGAKERFAGRDPTFGQCFSSAMAHAPTLLILAAIGATIGLLMQVIGRDKNGRPTLFGQILSSLIGVAWTLVSYFSLPVILNEDKGVLDSFKRSVELVTKAWGEGMSANLSLSLLTLPGIVLMGLGLFVGFLPLALLGLLAFVAGYALSIPAKAVISQALYVYATTQQVPTGMEADHLAGAFAKK
;
A
#
# COMPACT_ATOMS: atom_id res chain seq x y z
N MET A 1 4.91 25.24 13.25
CA MET A 1 5.69 24.08 12.76
C MET A 1 5.84 24.21 11.26
N GLY A 2 7.08 24.22 10.77
CA GLY A 2 7.36 24.39 9.34
C GLY A 2 7.11 23.11 8.54
N ILE A 3 6.93 23.25 7.23
CA ILE A 3 6.75 22.12 6.30
C ILE A 3 7.97 21.18 6.36
N PHE A 4 9.17 21.75 6.50
CA PHE A 4 10.42 20.98 6.57
C PHE A 4 10.49 20.06 7.79
N ASP A 5 10.10 20.53 8.98
CA ASP A 5 10.11 19.72 10.20
C ASP A 5 9.15 18.53 10.08
N SER A 6 7.99 18.75 9.46
CA SER A 6 6.99 17.72 9.23
C SER A 6 7.49 16.65 8.24
N ILE A 7 8.18 17.06 7.17
CA ILE A 7 8.82 16.13 6.22
C ILE A 7 9.95 15.35 6.88
N SER A 8 10.80 16.02 7.67
CA SER A 8 11.91 15.39 8.39
C SER A 8 11.42 14.32 9.38
N ARG A 9 10.35 14.61 10.13
CA ARG A 9 9.70 13.63 11.02
C ARG A 9 9.14 12.45 10.23
N GLY A 10 8.44 12.71 9.12
CA GLY A 10 7.92 11.66 8.24
C GLY A 10 9.02 10.76 7.70
N PHE A 11 10.15 11.35 7.29
CA PHE A 11 11.31 10.60 6.81
C PHE A 11 11.95 9.76 7.91
N ALA A 12 12.12 10.31 9.11
CA ALA A 12 12.63 9.56 10.26
C ALA A 12 11.72 8.37 10.61
N LEU A 13 10.39 8.57 10.56
CA LEU A 13 9.39 7.51 10.74
C LEU A 13 9.50 6.41 9.66
N THR A 14 9.70 6.82 8.40
CA THR A 14 9.92 5.91 7.27
C THR A 14 11.20 5.09 7.47
N VAL A 15 12.31 5.73 7.85
CA VAL A 15 13.58 5.05 8.10
C VAL A 15 13.46 4.09 9.29
N ALA A 16 12.81 4.49 10.38
CA ALA A 16 12.57 3.62 11.53
C ALA A 16 11.74 2.39 11.13
N SER A 17 10.69 2.60 10.34
CA SER A 17 9.83 1.53 9.84
C SER A 17 10.56 0.58 8.89
N LEU A 18 11.42 1.12 8.01
CA LEU A 18 12.31 0.31 7.17
C LEU A 18 13.32 -0.46 8.01
N LYS A 19 13.95 0.13 9.03
CA LYS A 19 14.86 -0.58 9.93
C LYS A 19 14.18 -1.78 10.60
N ILE A 20 12.92 -1.64 11.00
CA ILE A 20 12.12 -2.74 11.55
C ILE A 20 11.89 -3.81 10.50
N ALA A 21 11.46 -3.42 9.29
CA ALA A 21 11.25 -4.38 8.20
C ALA A 21 12.54 -5.09 7.77
N PHE A 22 13.69 -4.41 7.77
CA PHE A 22 14.99 -5.00 7.44
C PHE A 22 15.53 -5.96 8.51
N LYS A 23 15.04 -5.92 9.76
CA LYS A 23 15.36 -6.96 10.75
C LYS A 23 14.77 -8.31 10.37
N GLU A 24 13.74 -8.31 9.53
CA GLU A 24 13.00 -9.49 9.10
C GLU A 24 13.10 -9.63 7.57
N PRO A 25 14.09 -10.37 7.02
CA PRO A 25 14.34 -10.42 5.57
C PRO A 25 13.10 -10.78 4.73
N TRP A 26 12.19 -11.58 5.30
CA TRP A 26 10.95 -11.96 4.66
C TRP A 26 9.96 -10.79 4.48
N MET A 27 9.94 -9.79 5.38
CA MET A 27 9.07 -8.60 5.25
C MET A 27 9.44 -7.74 4.04
N ILE A 28 10.73 -7.71 3.70
CA ILE A 28 11.24 -7.02 2.51
C ILE A 28 11.08 -7.88 1.26
N ALA A 29 11.37 -9.18 1.34
CA ALA A 29 11.29 -10.08 0.19
C ALA A 29 9.85 -10.29 -0.32
N LEU A 30 8.87 -10.27 0.58
CA LEU A 30 7.46 -10.51 0.29
C LEU A 30 6.88 -9.57 -0.79
N PRO A 31 7.01 -8.23 -0.67
CA PRO A 31 6.57 -7.30 -1.70
C PRO A 31 7.19 -7.55 -3.08
N PHE A 32 8.48 -7.90 -3.14
CA PHE A 32 9.15 -8.25 -4.40
C PHE A 32 8.60 -9.55 -4.98
N LEU A 33 8.43 -10.58 -4.15
CA LEU A 33 7.85 -11.86 -4.58
C LEU A 33 6.41 -11.68 -5.07
N SER A 34 5.58 -10.93 -4.35
CA SER A 34 4.21 -10.63 -4.77
C SER A 34 4.17 -9.81 -6.06
N GLY A 35 5.11 -8.87 -6.23
CA GLY A 35 5.25 -8.10 -7.45
C GLY A 35 5.64 -8.98 -8.64
N LEU A 36 6.57 -9.92 -8.44
CA LEU A 36 6.98 -10.86 -9.48
C LEU A 36 5.87 -11.85 -9.85
N LEU A 37 5.11 -12.33 -8.86
CA LEU A 37 3.90 -13.13 -9.10
C LEU A 37 2.85 -12.34 -9.87
N MET A 38 2.63 -11.08 -9.52
CA MET A 38 1.71 -10.21 -10.25
C MET A 38 2.16 -9.98 -11.70
N LEU A 39 3.46 -9.78 -11.93
CA LEU A 39 4.02 -9.70 -13.28
C LEU A 39 3.83 -11.01 -14.04
N ALA A 40 4.05 -12.16 -13.41
CA ALA A 40 3.80 -13.46 -14.01
C ALA A 40 2.32 -13.64 -14.40
N LEU A 41 1.38 -13.18 -13.55
CA LEU A 41 -0.05 -13.19 -13.88
C LEU A 41 -0.37 -12.28 -15.08
N ILE A 42 0.24 -11.10 -15.15
CA ILE A 42 0.08 -10.18 -16.29
C ILE A 42 0.67 -10.78 -17.58
N VAL A 43 1.86 -11.36 -17.52
CA VAL A 43 2.50 -12.03 -18.66
C VAL A 43 1.66 -13.22 -19.12
N SER A 44 1.21 -14.07 -18.18
CA SER A 44 0.28 -15.16 -18.46
C SER A 44 -0.98 -14.64 -19.16
N PHE A 45 -1.53 -13.51 -18.71
CA PHE A 45 -2.68 -12.89 -19.37
C PHE A 45 -2.36 -12.44 -20.80
N ILE A 46 -1.23 -11.74 -21.00
CA ILE A 46 -0.85 -11.19 -22.32
C ILE A 46 -0.54 -12.28 -23.33
N PHE A 47 0.14 -13.35 -22.94
CA PHE A 47 0.61 -14.36 -23.88
C PHE A 47 -0.31 -15.57 -24.00
N LEU A 48 -1.07 -15.93 -22.95
CA LEU A 48 -1.92 -17.11 -22.97
C LEU A 48 -3.40 -16.77 -23.18
N LEU A 49 -3.89 -15.68 -22.57
CA LEU A 49 -5.32 -15.35 -22.59
C LEU A 49 -5.68 -14.35 -23.68
N LEU A 50 -4.91 -13.27 -23.85
CA LEU A 50 -5.17 -12.22 -24.85
C LEU A 50 -5.30 -12.73 -26.30
N PRO A 51 -4.46 -13.67 -26.79
CA PRO A 51 -4.57 -14.17 -28.16
C PRO A 51 -5.84 -14.98 -28.44
N VAL A 52 -6.43 -15.56 -27.39
CA VAL A 52 -7.65 -16.37 -27.45
C VAL A 52 -8.84 -15.60 -26.86
N ALA A 53 -8.62 -14.33 -26.49
CA ALA A 53 -9.64 -13.50 -25.86
C ALA A 53 -10.67 -13.06 -26.90
N ASP A 54 -11.81 -13.72 -26.87
CA ASP A 54 -13.02 -13.34 -27.58
C ASP A 54 -13.98 -12.56 -26.65
N SER A 55 -15.12 -12.13 -27.19
CA SER A 55 -16.18 -11.48 -26.40
C SER A 55 -16.99 -12.46 -25.54
N ASN A 56 -16.47 -13.66 -25.27
CA ASN A 56 -17.17 -14.69 -24.50
C ASN A 56 -17.11 -14.38 -23.00
N VAL A 57 -18.17 -14.76 -22.29
CA VAL A 57 -18.30 -14.63 -20.83
C VAL A 57 -17.17 -15.38 -20.12
N ALA A 58 -16.73 -16.52 -20.64
CA ALA A 58 -15.64 -17.30 -20.05
C ALA A 58 -14.31 -16.52 -20.01
N THR A 59 -13.98 -15.83 -21.10
CA THR A 59 -12.76 -15.01 -21.22
C THR A 59 -12.78 -13.85 -20.23
N TRP A 60 -13.90 -13.10 -20.15
CA TRP A 60 -14.05 -12.02 -19.18
C TRP A 60 -14.07 -12.51 -17.73
N GLY A 61 -14.64 -13.69 -17.47
CA GLY A 61 -14.57 -14.36 -16.18
C GLY A 61 -13.13 -14.69 -15.76
N ALA A 62 -12.30 -15.18 -16.70
CA ALA A 62 -10.89 -15.45 -16.45
C ALA A 62 -10.10 -14.17 -16.15
N VAL A 63 -10.35 -13.09 -16.89
CA VAL A 63 -9.74 -11.77 -16.65
C VAL A 63 -10.08 -11.28 -15.24
N LEU A 64 -11.36 -11.33 -14.89
CA LEU A 64 -11.83 -10.90 -13.57
C LEU A 64 -11.22 -11.75 -12.45
N ALA A 65 -11.12 -13.06 -12.64
CA ALA A 65 -10.51 -13.97 -11.68
C ALA A 65 -9.02 -13.66 -11.47
N LEU A 66 -8.24 -13.48 -12.54
CA LEU A 66 -6.82 -13.12 -12.45
C LEU A 66 -6.62 -11.77 -11.75
N TYR A 67 -7.46 -10.79 -12.08
CA TYR A 67 -7.44 -9.48 -11.46
C TYR A 67 -7.74 -9.58 -9.96
N LEU A 68 -8.76 -10.35 -9.58
CA LEU A 68 -9.12 -10.59 -8.18
C LEU A 68 -8.01 -11.31 -7.41
N ILE A 69 -7.37 -12.32 -8.01
CA ILE A 69 -6.22 -13.03 -7.44
C ILE A 69 -5.06 -12.06 -7.19
N GLY A 70 -4.75 -11.18 -8.15
CA GLY A 70 -3.72 -10.17 -7.98
C GLY A 70 -3.98 -9.24 -6.79
N TYR A 71 -5.23 -8.74 -6.66
CA TYR A 71 -5.63 -7.92 -5.53
C TYR A 71 -5.59 -8.68 -4.20
N PHE A 72 -6.00 -9.95 -4.19
CA PHE A 72 -5.94 -10.79 -3.01
C PHE A 72 -4.49 -11.01 -2.57
N LEU A 73 -3.58 -11.37 -3.49
CA LEU A 73 -2.16 -11.55 -3.19
C LEU A 73 -1.53 -10.26 -2.63
N PHE A 74 -1.91 -9.11 -3.19
CA PHE A 74 -1.47 -7.81 -2.67
C PHE A 74 -1.93 -7.62 -1.22
N TYR A 75 -3.23 -7.72 -0.92
CA TYR A 75 -3.74 -7.53 0.43
C TYR A 75 -3.23 -8.59 1.42
N PHE A 76 -3.10 -9.84 0.98
CA PHE A 76 -2.56 -10.94 1.78
C PHE A 76 -1.13 -10.66 2.22
N THR A 77 -0.27 -10.25 1.29
CA THR A 77 1.13 -9.91 1.56
C THR A 77 1.22 -8.72 2.54
N GLN A 78 0.39 -7.70 2.35
CA GLN A 78 0.32 -6.56 3.27
C GLN A 78 -0.15 -6.99 4.67
N ALA A 79 -1.13 -7.89 4.76
CA ALA A 79 -1.62 -8.41 6.03
C ALA A 79 -0.51 -9.13 6.81
N MET A 80 0.31 -9.93 6.12
CA MET A 80 1.47 -10.59 6.74
C MET A 80 2.47 -9.58 7.31
N ILE A 81 2.76 -8.50 6.58
CA ILE A 81 3.69 -7.45 7.05
C ILE A 81 3.11 -6.69 8.24
N VAL A 82 1.81 -6.35 8.21
CA VAL A 82 1.11 -5.68 9.32
C VAL A 82 1.12 -6.56 10.58
N PHE A 83 0.84 -7.86 10.43
CA PHE A 83 0.91 -8.80 11.55
C PHE A 83 2.34 -8.98 12.08
N GLY A 84 3.34 -9.06 11.22
CA GLY A 84 4.75 -9.11 11.63
C GLY A 84 5.16 -7.86 12.41
N ALA A 85 4.72 -6.68 11.95
CA ALA A 85 4.92 -5.42 12.66
C ALA A 85 4.24 -5.43 14.04
N LYS A 86 3.01 -5.93 14.13
CA LYS A 86 2.25 -6.09 15.39
C LYS A 86 3.04 -6.92 16.42
N GLU A 87 3.49 -8.11 16.04
CA GLU A 87 4.26 -8.98 16.94
C GLU A 87 5.60 -8.33 17.33
N ARG A 88 6.26 -7.65 16.39
CA ARG A 88 7.52 -6.95 16.69
C ARG A 88 7.33 -5.80 17.67
N PHE A 89 6.26 -5.04 17.53
CA PHE A 89 5.91 -3.97 18.47
C PHE A 89 5.59 -4.51 19.86
N ALA A 90 5.02 -5.71 19.95
CA ALA A 90 4.81 -6.45 21.20
C ALA A 90 6.09 -7.08 21.78
N GLY A 91 7.27 -6.82 21.20
CA GLY A 91 8.55 -7.34 21.66
C GLY A 91 8.80 -8.81 21.32
N ARG A 92 8.00 -9.40 20.44
CA ARG A 92 8.15 -10.79 19.98
C ARG A 92 8.95 -10.85 18.67
N ASP A 93 9.42 -12.04 18.31
CA ASP A 93 10.09 -12.30 17.05
C ASP A 93 9.08 -12.88 16.04
N PRO A 94 8.68 -12.11 15.02
CA PRO A 94 7.65 -12.54 14.07
C PRO A 94 8.22 -13.58 13.10
N THR A 95 7.68 -14.80 13.14
CA THR A 95 8.05 -15.82 12.15
C THR A 95 7.17 -15.74 10.90
N PHE A 96 7.74 -16.08 9.73
CA PHE A 96 7.00 -16.15 8.47
C PHE A 96 5.76 -17.06 8.58
N GLY A 97 5.90 -18.23 9.21
CA GLY A 97 4.81 -19.20 9.37
C GLY A 97 3.65 -18.66 10.21
N GLN A 98 3.93 -17.95 11.30
CA GLN A 98 2.89 -17.30 12.11
C GLN A 98 2.17 -16.20 11.32
N CYS A 99 2.91 -15.35 10.60
CA CYS A 99 2.34 -14.28 9.79
C CYS A 99 1.47 -14.83 8.65
N PHE A 100 1.94 -15.91 8.00
CA PHE A 100 1.19 -16.61 6.96
C PHE A 100 -0.09 -17.23 7.52
N SER A 101 0.00 -17.94 8.65
CA SER A 101 -1.15 -18.57 9.31
C SER A 101 -2.18 -17.51 9.75
N SER A 102 -1.72 -16.38 10.30
CA SER A 102 -2.61 -15.28 10.67
C SER A 102 -3.31 -14.65 9.47
N ALA A 103 -2.58 -14.39 8.37
CA ALA A 103 -3.16 -13.89 7.14
C ALA A 103 -4.17 -14.90 6.53
N MET A 104 -3.88 -16.19 6.62
CA MET A 104 -4.76 -17.26 6.15
C MET A 104 -6.04 -17.37 6.98
N ALA A 105 -5.97 -17.19 8.30
CA ALA A 105 -7.15 -17.13 9.16
C ALA A 105 -8.10 -15.98 8.78
N HIS A 106 -7.56 -14.90 8.19
CA HIS A 106 -8.32 -13.75 7.69
C HIS A 106 -8.59 -13.78 6.19
N ALA A 107 -8.25 -14.86 5.48
CA ALA A 107 -8.35 -14.94 4.02
C ALA A 107 -9.76 -14.58 3.48
N PRO A 108 -10.88 -15.01 4.09
CA PRO A 108 -12.21 -14.62 3.61
C PRO A 108 -12.43 -13.10 3.66
N THR A 109 -12.02 -12.46 4.75
CA THR A 109 -12.10 -11.00 4.92
C THR A 109 -11.20 -10.28 3.93
N LEU A 110 -9.98 -10.78 3.72
CA LEU A 110 -9.04 -10.23 2.75
C LEU A 110 -9.51 -10.41 1.30
N LEU A 111 -10.23 -11.49 0.99
CA LEU A 111 -10.83 -11.73 -0.33
C LEU A 111 -11.97 -10.75 -0.60
N ILE A 112 -12.83 -10.48 0.38
CA ILE A 112 -13.87 -9.45 0.28
C ILE A 112 -13.22 -8.07 0.08
N LEU A 113 -12.17 -7.76 0.83
CA LEU A 113 -11.43 -6.50 0.69
C LEU A 113 -10.80 -6.39 -0.70
N ALA A 114 -10.23 -7.48 -1.23
CA ALA A 114 -9.69 -7.56 -2.57
C ALA A 114 -10.77 -7.31 -3.64
N ALA A 115 -11.95 -7.89 -3.50
CA ALA A 115 -13.07 -7.69 -4.42
C ALA A 115 -13.55 -6.23 -4.43
N ILE A 116 -13.66 -5.60 -3.25
CA ILE A 116 -14.03 -4.18 -3.14
C ILE A 116 -12.94 -3.30 -3.77
N GLY A 117 -11.67 -3.55 -3.44
CA GLY A 117 -10.54 -2.79 -3.99
C GLY A 117 -10.41 -2.93 -5.51
N ALA A 118 -10.62 -4.13 -6.03
CA ALA A 118 -10.66 -4.40 -7.47
C ALA A 118 -11.79 -3.62 -8.15
N THR A 119 -12.99 -3.65 -7.56
CA THR A 119 -14.16 -2.92 -8.07
C THR A 119 -13.92 -1.42 -8.10
N ILE A 120 -13.34 -0.85 -7.04
CA ILE A 120 -13.03 0.59 -6.98
C ILE A 120 -11.95 0.95 -7.99
N GLY A 121 -10.92 0.12 -8.15
CA GLY A 121 -9.90 0.31 -9.17
C GLY A 121 -10.49 0.40 -10.58
N LEU A 122 -11.41 -0.52 -10.91
CA LEU A 122 -12.13 -0.49 -12.20
C LEU A 122 -13.05 0.72 -12.32
N LEU A 123 -13.79 1.03 -11.25
CA LEU A 123 -14.71 2.16 -11.20
C LEU A 123 -14.00 3.48 -11.49
N MET A 124 -12.80 3.69 -10.92
CA MET A 124 -11.98 4.88 -11.17
C MET A 124 -11.54 5.00 -12.63
N GLN A 125 -11.27 3.88 -13.31
CA GLN A 125 -10.90 3.87 -14.72
C GLN A 125 -12.07 4.22 -15.64
N VAL A 126 -13.30 3.84 -15.26
CA VAL A 126 -14.52 4.13 -16.03
C VAL A 126 -14.97 5.56 -15.82
N ILE A 127 -15.05 6.04 -14.56
CA ILE A 127 -15.54 7.39 -14.22
C ILE A 127 -14.63 8.49 -14.80
N GLY A 128 -13.32 8.23 -14.89
CA GLY A 128 -12.36 9.21 -15.38
C GLY A 128 -12.41 9.47 -16.88
N ARG A 129 -13.23 8.73 -17.65
CA ARG A 129 -13.21 8.74 -19.12
C ARG A 129 -14.59 8.99 -19.72
N ASP A 130 -14.65 9.81 -20.77
CA ASP A 130 -15.84 9.99 -21.61
C ASP A 130 -16.08 8.76 -22.50
N LYS A 131 -17.21 8.73 -23.22
CA LYS A 131 -17.59 7.75 -24.25
C LYS A 131 -16.51 7.51 -25.31
N ASN A 132 -15.66 8.52 -25.55
CA ASN A 132 -14.53 8.46 -26.50
C ASN A 132 -13.19 8.07 -25.84
N GLY A 133 -13.19 7.62 -24.58
CA GLY A 133 -12.00 7.25 -23.82
C GLY A 133 -11.14 8.44 -23.36
N ARG A 134 -11.60 9.68 -23.57
CA ARG A 134 -10.86 10.89 -23.22
C ARG A 134 -11.08 11.28 -21.77
N PRO A 135 -10.05 11.73 -21.05
CA PRO A 135 -10.23 12.23 -19.69
C PRO A 135 -11.12 13.46 -19.68
N THR A 136 -12.14 13.48 -18.83
CA THR A 136 -13.00 14.64 -18.60
C THR A 136 -12.58 15.34 -17.31
N LEU A 137 -12.62 16.69 -17.31
CA LEU A 137 -12.28 17.46 -16.11
C LEU A 137 -13.15 17.04 -14.91
N PHE A 138 -14.45 16.84 -15.15
CA PHE A 138 -15.39 16.37 -14.13
C PHE A 138 -15.07 14.93 -13.64
N GLY A 139 -14.79 14.01 -14.56
CA GLY A 139 -14.42 12.63 -14.22
C GLY A 139 -13.11 12.55 -13.44
N GLN A 140 -12.14 13.40 -13.75
CA GLN A 140 -10.88 13.51 -13.01
C GLN A 140 -11.09 14.03 -11.58
N ILE A 141 -11.91 15.07 -11.41
CA ILE A 141 -12.25 15.59 -10.07
C ILE A 141 -12.95 14.50 -9.26
N LEU A 142 -13.95 13.83 -9.82
CA LEU A 142 -14.69 12.78 -9.12
C LEU A 142 -13.80 11.59 -8.77
N SER A 143 -12.95 11.15 -9.70
CA SER A 143 -11.92 10.13 -9.49
C SER A 143 -10.98 10.51 -8.34
N SER A 144 -10.54 11.78 -8.29
CA SER A 144 -9.66 12.27 -7.23
C SER A 144 -10.34 12.22 -5.86
N LEU A 145 -11.61 12.61 -5.77
CA LEU A 145 -12.38 12.56 -4.52
C LEU A 145 -12.58 11.13 -4.04
N ILE A 146 -12.91 10.20 -4.94
CA ILE A 146 -13.01 8.77 -4.64
C ILE A 146 -11.65 8.24 -4.15
N GLY A 147 -10.55 8.67 -4.78
CA GLY A 147 -9.19 8.27 -4.38
C GLY A 147 -8.82 8.74 -2.97
N VAL A 148 -9.19 9.98 -2.63
CA VAL A 148 -9.01 10.52 -1.27
C VAL A 148 -9.84 9.70 -0.27
N ALA A 149 -11.14 9.51 -0.54
CA ALA A 149 -12.01 8.71 0.32
C ALA A 149 -11.49 7.28 0.51
N TRP A 150 -11.03 6.63 -0.58
CA TRP A 150 -10.44 5.30 -0.54
C TRP A 150 -9.19 5.24 0.31
N THR A 151 -8.33 6.26 0.21
CA THR A 151 -7.13 6.36 1.04
C THR A 151 -7.48 6.41 2.53
N LEU A 152 -8.48 7.22 2.92
CA LEU A 152 -8.93 7.32 4.31
C LEU A 152 -9.49 5.99 4.84
N VAL A 153 -10.30 5.33 4.02
CA VAL A 153 -10.98 4.09 4.38
C VAL A 153 -9.99 2.92 4.47
N SER A 154 -9.04 2.82 3.54
CA SER A 154 -8.12 1.68 3.46
C SER A 154 -6.90 1.77 4.39
N TYR A 155 -6.53 2.97 4.86
CA TYR A 155 -5.26 3.20 5.57
C TYR A 155 -5.07 2.31 6.81
N PHE A 156 -6.07 2.23 7.69
CA PHE A 156 -6.05 1.38 8.88
C PHE A 156 -6.90 0.11 8.73
N SER A 157 -7.43 -0.17 7.53
CA SER A 157 -8.29 -1.35 7.33
C SER A 157 -7.58 -2.65 7.73
N LEU A 158 -6.35 -2.87 7.26
CA LEU A 158 -5.58 -4.08 7.61
C LEU A 158 -5.24 -4.15 9.11
N PRO A 159 -4.69 -3.10 9.74
CA PRO A 159 -4.56 -3.07 11.20
C PRO A 159 -5.87 -3.38 11.93
N VAL A 160 -6.99 -2.77 11.56
CA VAL A 160 -8.27 -3.03 12.25
C VAL A 160 -8.73 -4.47 12.06
N ILE A 161 -8.64 -5.02 10.84
CA ILE A 161 -9.01 -6.41 10.58
C ILE A 161 -8.19 -7.37 11.45
N LEU A 162 -6.87 -7.16 11.53
CA LEU A 162 -5.94 -8.08 12.21
C LEU A 162 -5.79 -7.87 13.73
N ASN A 163 -6.15 -6.69 14.24
CA ASN A 163 -6.06 -6.36 15.66
C ASN A 163 -7.41 -6.42 16.37
N GLU A 164 -8.52 -6.16 15.64
CA GLU A 164 -9.88 -6.14 16.21
C GLU A 164 -10.77 -7.27 15.68
N ASP A 165 -10.25 -8.16 14.82
CA ASP A 165 -10.98 -9.29 14.19
C ASP A 165 -12.30 -8.85 13.51
N LYS A 166 -12.30 -7.64 12.93
CA LYS A 166 -13.47 -7.03 12.30
C LYS A 166 -13.61 -7.42 10.83
N GLY A 167 -14.87 -7.51 10.39
CA GLY A 167 -15.19 -7.60 8.97
C GLY A 167 -14.83 -6.33 8.20
N VAL A 168 -14.78 -6.42 6.86
CA VAL A 168 -14.29 -5.33 5.99
C VAL A 168 -15.06 -4.02 6.20
N LEU A 169 -16.39 -4.07 6.25
CA LEU A 169 -17.21 -2.85 6.40
C LEU A 169 -17.02 -2.17 7.75
N ASP A 170 -16.85 -2.93 8.83
CA ASP A 170 -16.61 -2.36 10.15
C ASP A 170 -15.17 -1.84 10.27
N SER A 171 -14.22 -2.48 9.58
CA SER A 171 -12.85 -1.99 9.47
C SER A 171 -12.78 -0.63 8.78
N PHE A 172 -13.64 -0.39 7.79
CA PHE A 172 -13.74 0.89 7.08
C PHE A 172 -14.23 2.00 7.98
N LYS A 173 -15.33 1.78 8.71
CA LYS A 173 -15.86 2.75 9.69
C LYS A 173 -14.81 3.09 10.73
N ARG A 174 -14.16 2.07 11.29
CA ARG A 174 -13.11 2.24 12.29
C ARG A 174 -11.89 2.96 11.74
N SER A 175 -11.49 2.68 10.50
CA SER A 175 -10.38 3.40 9.84
C SER A 175 -10.69 4.88 9.73
N VAL A 176 -11.90 5.25 9.31
CA VAL A 176 -12.31 6.67 9.24
C VAL A 176 -12.29 7.32 10.62
N GLU A 177 -12.80 6.67 11.67
CA GLU A 177 -12.73 7.18 13.04
C GLU A 177 -11.28 7.41 13.50
N LEU A 178 -10.37 6.48 13.20
CA LEU A 178 -8.97 6.59 13.59
C LEU A 178 -8.25 7.67 12.79
N VAL A 179 -8.46 7.75 11.47
CA VAL A 179 -7.84 8.79 10.62
C VAL A 179 -8.33 10.18 11.01
N THR A 180 -9.63 10.37 11.25
CA THR A 180 -10.19 11.68 11.63
C THR A 180 -9.66 12.16 12.99
N LYS A 181 -9.36 11.24 13.91
CA LYS A 181 -8.69 11.55 15.19
C LYS A 181 -7.19 11.81 15.04
N ALA A 182 -6.55 11.19 14.05
CA ALA A 182 -5.11 11.29 13.77
C ALA A 182 -4.74 12.40 12.77
N TRP A 183 -5.65 13.33 12.44
CA TRP A 183 -5.44 14.23 11.31
C TRP A 183 -4.68 15.50 11.71
N GLY A 184 -3.39 15.56 11.36
CA GLY A 184 -2.54 16.75 11.49
C GLY A 184 -1.24 16.65 10.69
N GLU A 185 -0.44 15.58 10.90
CA GLU A 185 0.86 15.41 10.23
C GLU A 185 1.04 14.08 9.46
N GLY A 186 0.14 13.09 9.56
CA GLY A 186 0.28 11.81 8.85
C GLY A 186 0.37 11.90 7.32
N MET A 187 -0.03 13.04 6.74
CA MET A 187 0.16 13.35 5.32
C MET A 187 1.65 13.55 4.96
N SER A 188 2.48 13.97 5.91
CA SER A 188 3.93 14.11 5.73
C SER A 188 4.64 12.76 5.64
N ALA A 189 4.13 11.71 6.30
CA ALA A 189 4.68 10.37 6.19
C ALA A 189 4.50 9.81 4.76
N ASN A 190 3.33 9.98 4.14
CA ASN A 190 3.13 9.58 2.74
C ASN A 190 3.97 10.41 1.76
N LEU A 191 4.16 11.70 2.02
CA LEU A 191 5.11 12.55 1.29
C LEU A 191 6.56 12.10 1.47
N SER A 192 6.92 11.59 2.65
CA SER A 192 8.27 11.07 2.88
C SER A 192 8.52 9.73 2.19
N LEU A 193 7.48 8.92 1.97
CA LEU A 193 7.59 7.66 1.21
C LEU A 193 7.86 7.93 -0.28
N SER A 194 7.37 9.04 -0.84
CA SER A 194 7.70 9.39 -2.23
C SER A 194 9.17 9.81 -2.40
N LEU A 195 9.86 10.21 -1.33
CA LEU A 195 11.31 10.45 -1.37
C LEU A 195 12.09 9.18 -1.72
N LEU A 196 11.55 7.98 -1.46
CA LEU A 196 12.17 6.72 -1.85
C LEU A 196 12.15 6.50 -3.37
N THR A 197 11.15 7.04 -4.08
CA THR A 197 10.99 6.86 -5.53
C THR A 197 11.59 8.01 -6.33
N LEU A 198 11.76 9.20 -5.73
CA LEU A 198 12.29 10.39 -6.38
C LEU A 198 13.62 10.17 -7.13
N PRO A 199 14.66 9.53 -6.56
CA PRO A 199 15.91 9.30 -7.28
C PRO A 199 15.72 8.53 -8.58
N GLY A 200 14.83 7.53 -8.56
CA GLY A 200 14.50 6.75 -9.75
C GLY A 200 13.80 7.58 -10.83
N ILE A 201 12.84 8.43 -10.43
CA ILE A 201 12.16 9.35 -11.36
C ILE A 201 13.15 10.33 -11.99
N VAL A 202 14.05 10.91 -11.19
CA VAL A 202 15.05 11.88 -11.67
C VAL A 202 16.02 11.23 -12.65
N LEU A 203 16.59 10.07 -12.31
CA LEU A 203 17.50 9.34 -13.19
C LEU A 203 16.81 8.89 -14.49
N MET A 204 15.57 8.42 -14.38
CA MET A 204 14.77 7.99 -15.53
C MET A 204 14.49 9.18 -16.46
N GLY A 205 14.00 10.29 -15.92
CA GLY A 205 13.73 11.51 -16.68
C GLY A 205 14.97 12.09 -17.32
N LEU A 206 16.10 12.13 -16.60
CA LEU A 206 17.38 12.59 -17.12
C LEU A 206 17.86 11.69 -18.27
N GLY A 207 17.84 10.37 -18.08
CA GLY A 207 18.22 9.40 -19.11
C GLY A 207 17.40 9.51 -20.39
N LEU A 208 16.08 9.72 -20.25
CA LEU A 208 15.20 9.97 -21.41
C LEU A 208 15.49 11.32 -22.07
N PHE A 209 15.71 12.37 -21.28
CA PHE A 209 16.00 13.71 -21.77
C PHE A 209 17.31 13.78 -22.56
N VAL A 210 18.36 13.10 -22.10
CA VAL A 210 19.65 13.04 -22.79
C VAL A 210 19.74 11.93 -23.84
N GLY A 211 18.70 11.12 -24.02
CA GLY A 211 18.68 10.00 -24.96
C GLY A 211 19.60 8.83 -24.57
N PHE A 212 19.97 8.70 -23.29
CA PHE A 212 20.87 7.67 -22.78
C PHE A 212 20.09 6.54 -22.08
N LEU A 213 19.78 5.50 -22.85
CA LEU A 213 18.94 4.38 -22.40
C LEU A 213 19.44 3.66 -21.13
N PRO A 214 20.75 3.39 -20.93
CA PRO A 214 21.23 2.75 -19.71
C PRO A 214 20.89 3.55 -18.44
N LEU A 215 20.96 4.88 -18.48
CA LEU A 215 20.58 5.75 -17.36
C LEU A 215 19.07 5.74 -17.12
N ALA A 216 18.27 5.69 -18.19
CA ALA A 216 16.82 5.56 -18.07
C ALA A 216 16.42 4.23 -17.41
N LEU A 217 17.07 3.12 -17.79
CA LEU A 217 16.86 1.80 -17.19
C LEU A 217 17.32 1.74 -15.74
N LEU A 218 18.46 2.36 -15.41
CA LEU A 218 18.91 2.50 -14.01
C LEU A 218 17.88 3.27 -13.17
N GLY A 219 17.33 4.36 -13.71
CA GLY A 219 16.26 5.12 -13.07
C GLY A 219 15.00 4.30 -12.85
N LEU A 220 14.58 3.51 -13.84
CA LEU A 220 13.46 2.58 -13.70
C LEU A 220 13.69 1.55 -12.60
N LEU A 221 14.87 0.94 -12.54
CA LEU A 221 15.24 -0.02 -11.49
C LEU A 221 15.21 0.62 -10.11
N ALA A 222 15.78 1.82 -9.96
CA ALA A 222 15.76 2.58 -8.71
C ALA A 222 14.33 2.97 -8.30
N PHE A 223 13.46 3.32 -9.25
CA PHE A 223 12.05 3.61 -9.00
C PHE A 223 11.31 2.38 -8.48
N VAL A 224 11.48 1.22 -9.14
CA VAL A 224 10.84 -0.04 -8.74
C VAL A 224 11.33 -0.46 -7.35
N ALA A 225 12.64 -0.36 -7.08
CA ALA A 225 13.20 -0.67 -5.77
C ALA A 225 12.64 0.27 -4.67
N GLY A 226 12.63 1.58 -4.92
CA GLY A 226 12.06 2.56 -4.00
C GLY A 226 10.57 2.34 -3.72
N TYR A 227 9.81 2.00 -4.77
CA TYR A 227 8.39 1.68 -4.64
C TYR A 227 8.17 0.39 -3.83
N ALA A 228 8.95 -0.66 -4.11
CA ALA A 228 8.88 -1.91 -3.37
C ALA A 228 9.24 -1.75 -1.89
N LEU A 229 10.20 -0.88 -1.56
CA LEU A 229 10.54 -0.53 -0.17
C LEU A 229 9.47 0.34 0.51
N SER A 230 8.73 1.14 -0.25
CA SER A 230 7.63 1.95 0.31
C SER A 230 6.47 1.10 0.84
N ILE A 231 6.28 -0.10 0.28
CA ILE A 231 5.22 -1.04 0.67
C ILE A 231 5.35 -1.48 2.13
N PRO A 232 6.45 -2.16 2.56
CA PRO A 232 6.58 -2.63 3.92
C PRO A 232 6.70 -1.46 4.90
N ALA A 233 7.34 -0.35 4.49
CA ALA A 233 7.38 0.86 5.30
C ALA A 233 5.97 1.37 5.61
N LYS A 234 5.10 1.48 4.59
CA LYS A 234 3.72 1.95 4.77
C LYS A 234 2.90 1.03 5.68
N ALA A 235 3.07 -0.30 5.54
CA ALA A 235 2.40 -1.27 6.40
C ALA A 235 2.85 -1.19 7.87
N VAL A 236 4.14 -1.04 8.12
CA VAL A 236 4.69 -0.87 9.48
C VAL A 236 4.25 0.48 10.08
N ILE A 237 4.28 1.56 9.30
CA ILE A 237 3.80 2.89 9.72
C ILE A 237 2.32 2.84 10.08
N SER A 238 1.47 2.22 9.25
CA SER A 238 0.04 2.15 9.54
C SER A 238 -0.25 1.37 10.81
N GLN A 239 0.47 0.26 11.06
CA GLN A 239 0.36 -0.49 12.30
C GLN A 239 0.87 0.32 13.51
N ALA A 240 1.99 1.04 13.38
CA ALA A 240 2.54 1.85 14.46
C ALA A 240 1.58 2.97 14.88
N LEU A 241 1.03 3.67 13.89
CA LEU A 241 0.02 4.71 14.11
C LEU A 241 -1.27 4.14 14.67
N TYR A 242 -1.68 2.94 14.25
CA TYR A 242 -2.83 2.23 14.82
C TYR A 242 -2.63 1.94 16.31
N VAL A 243 -1.47 1.39 16.69
CA VAL A 243 -1.14 1.10 18.09
C VAL A 243 -1.12 2.38 18.91
N TYR A 244 -0.46 3.44 18.42
CA TYR A 244 -0.41 4.72 19.12
C TYR A 244 -1.81 5.35 19.27
N ALA A 245 -2.64 5.31 18.22
CA ALA A 245 -4.01 5.85 18.24
C ALA A 245 -4.93 5.14 19.24
N THR A 246 -4.71 3.85 19.47
CA THR A 246 -5.60 3.01 20.29
C THR A 246 -5.11 2.83 21.72
N THR A 247 -3.80 2.76 21.93
CA THR A 247 -3.19 2.47 23.23
C THR A 247 -2.51 3.67 23.88
N GLN A 248 -2.24 4.75 23.13
CA GLN A 248 -1.39 5.87 23.54
C GLN A 248 0.04 5.44 23.97
N GLN A 249 0.47 4.23 23.62
CA GLN A 249 1.81 3.73 23.87
C GLN A 249 2.68 3.85 22.62
N VAL A 250 3.97 4.10 22.83
CA VAL A 250 4.96 4.13 21.75
C VAL A 250 5.36 2.68 21.43
N PRO A 251 5.15 2.21 20.19
CA PRO A 251 5.55 0.86 19.79
C PRO A 251 7.06 0.65 19.92
N THR A 252 7.47 -0.56 20.32
CA THR A 252 8.89 -0.91 20.48
C THR A 252 9.68 -0.68 19.19
N GLY A 253 10.78 0.09 19.28
CA GLY A 253 11.62 0.43 18.13
C GLY A 253 11.19 1.69 17.35
N MET A 254 10.13 2.38 17.81
CA MET A 254 9.73 3.71 17.34
C MET A 254 10.02 4.76 18.41
N GLU A 255 10.22 6.00 17.99
CA GLU A 255 10.42 7.13 18.90
C GLU A 255 9.11 7.92 19.07
N ALA A 256 8.86 8.37 20.30
CA ALA A 256 7.63 9.10 20.65
C ALA A 256 7.44 10.36 19.79
N ASP A 257 8.52 11.10 19.56
CA ASP A 257 8.51 12.36 18.82
C ASP A 257 8.09 12.20 17.34
N HIS A 258 8.36 11.03 16.75
CA HIS A 258 7.97 10.72 15.38
C HIS A 258 6.48 10.37 15.25
N LEU A 259 5.86 9.89 16.32
CA LEU A 259 4.44 9.49 16.34
C LEU A 259 3.54 10.60 16.89
N ALA A 260 4.00 11.34 17.89
CA ALA A 260 3.24 12.41 18.53
C ALA A 260 2.87 13.53 17.55
N GLY A 261 3.75 13.85 16.59
CA GLY A 261 3.47 14.81 15.53
C GLY A 261 2.23 14.44 14.70
N ALA A 262 1.99 13.14 14.45
CA ALA A 262 0.82 12.69 13.70
C ALA A 262 -0.51 13.03 14.41
N PHE A 263 -0.52 13.10 15.75
CA PHE A 263 -1.72 13.34 16.56
C PHE A 263 -1.73 14.72 17.24
N ALA A 264 -0.70 15.54 16.99
CA ALA A 264 -0.62 16.89 17.54
C ALA A 264 -1.71 17.76 16.90
N LYS A 265 -2.74 18.07 17.68
CA LYS A 265 -3.81 18.99 17.30
C LYS A 265 -3.20 20.39 17.19
N LYS A 266 -3.35 21.04 16.03
CA LYS A 266 -3.22 22.51 15.95
C LYS A 266 -4.47 23.16 16.52
#